data_AF-A0A2R5EF23-F1
#
_entry.id   AF-A0A2R5EF23-F1
#
_cell.length_a   1.000
_cell.length_b   1.000
_cell.length_c   1.000
_cell.angle_alpha   90.00
_cell.angle_beta   90.00
_cell.angle_gamma   90.00
#
_symmetry.space_group_name_H-M   'P 1'
#
loop_
_entity.id
_entity.type
_entity.pdbx_description
1 polymer ?
#
loop_
_entity_poly.entity_id
_entity_poly.type
_entity_poly.pdbx_seq_one_letter_code
_entity_poly.pdbx_strand_id
1 'polypeptide(L)'
;MKVVALLVQPSGVEWEWEPRRLAEVAARLPGLIAVDPAAGFSAWPAFFPPAESLTTAPAAAPGKTLREMERQFLEQVLAECHGNKSAAAKTLKMHRRTLQRKLARSA
;
A
#
# COMPACT_ATOMS: atom_id res chain seq x y z
N MET A 1 -17.54 -0.03 7.55
CA MET A 1 -16.12 -0.44 7.54
C MET A 1 -15.45 0.30 6.39
N LYS A 2 -14.54 1.23 6.69
CA LYS A 2 -13.92 2.14 5.69
C LYS A 2 -12.60 1.52 5.22
N VAL A 3 -12.55 1.07 3.98
CA VAL A 3 -11.30 0.70 3.31
C VAL A 3 -10.85 1.94 2.54
N VAL A 4 -9.81 2.60 3.03
CA VAL A 4 -9.22 3.79 2.39
C VAL A 4 -8.27 3.30 1.30
N ALA A 5 -8.72 3.31 0.04
CA ALA A 5 -7.84 3.19 -1.11
C ALA A 5 -7.25 4.58 -1.39
N LEU A 6 -5.95 4.73 -1.09
CA LEU A 6 -5.21 5.96 -1.27
C LEU A 6 -4.91 6.16 -2.77
N LEU A 7 -5.77 6.89 -3.49
CA LEU A 7 -5.39 7.53 -4.75
C LEU A 7 -5.00 8.97 -4.41
N VAL A 8 -3.70 9.27 -4.45
CA VAL A 8 -3.16 10.60 -4.15
C VAL A 8 -3.47 11.56 -5.30
N GLN A 9 -4.38 12.51 -5.10
CA GLN A 9 -4.51 13.72 -5.91
C GLN A 9 -4.80 14.95 -5.02
N PRO A 10 -4.24 16.13 -5.34
CA PRO A 10 -4.22 17.29 -4.46
C PRO A 10 -5.45 18.17 -4.69
N SER A 11 -6.51 17.98 -3.91
CA SER A 11 -7.45 19.06 -3.64
C SER A 11 -8.22 18.72 -2.37
N GLY A 12 -8.34 19.70 -1.47
CA GLY A 12 -8.92 19.58 -0.13
C GLY A 12 -10.43 19.35 -0.14
N VAL A 13 -10.87 18.25 -0.76
CA VAL A 13 -12.25 17.79 -0.76
C VAL A 13 -12.39 16.76 0.36
N GLU A 14 -13.18 17.08 1.38
CA GLU A 14 -13.60 16.14 2.42
C GLU A 14 -14.69 15.23 1.84
N TRP A 15 -14.39 13.92 1.76
CA TRP A 15 -15.27 12.94 1.13
C TRP A 15 -16.25 12.34 2.12
N GLU A 16 -17.53 12.73 2.05
CA GLU A 16 -18.63 11.92 2.58
C GLU A 16 -19.04 10.84 1.56
N TRP A 17 -18.95 9.58 2.01
CA TRP A 17 -19.16 8.39 1.18
C TRP A 17 -20.66 8.16 0.92
N GLU A 18 -21.14 8.63 -0.23
CA GLU A 18 -22.51 8.48 -0.72
C GLU A 18 -22.50 7.68 -2.05
N PRO A 19 -23.07 6.46 -2.11
CA PRO A 19 -23.02 5.60 -3.30
C PRO A 19 -23.56 6.24 -4.59
N ARG A 20 -24.54 7.16 -4.48
CA ARG A 20 -25.10 7.86 -5.64
C ARG A 20 -24.16 8.93 -6.20
N ARG A 21 -23.33 9.54 -5.35
CA ARG A 21 -22.33 10.54 -5.72
C ARG A 21 -21.19 9.92 -6.53
N LEU A 22 -20.87 8.64 -6.28
CA LEU A 22 -19.88 7.89 -7.05
C LEU A 22 -20.33 7.68 -8.51
N ALA A 23 -21.60 7.38 -8.76
CA ALA A 23 -22.12 7.23 -10.12
C ALA A 23 -22.07 8.55 -10.91
N GLU A 24 -22.32 9.68 -10.24
CA GLU A 24 -22.28 10.99 -10.87
C GLU A 24 -20.84 11.48 -11.15
N VAL A 25 -19.90 11.22 -10.23
CA VAL A 25 -18.46 11.49 -10.44
C VAL A 25 -17.88 10.56 -11.51
N ALA A 26 -18.28 9.29 -11.52
CA ALA A 26 -17.91 8.31 -12.54
C ALA A 26 -18.36 8.76 -13.95
N ALA A 27 -19.58 9.28 -14.07
CA ALA A 27 -20.10 9.80 -15.33
C ALA A 27 -19.37 11.06 -15.83
N ARG A 28 -18.65 11.77 -14.96
CA ARG A 28 -17.90 13.01 -15.28
C ARG A 28 -16.43 12.79 -15.62
N LEU A 29 -15.86 11.60 -15.33
CA LEU A 29 -14.44 11.31 -15.56
C LEU A 29 -14.24 10.61 -16.90
N PRO A 30 -13.68 11.29 -17.93
CA PRO A 30 -13.31 10.62 -19.17
C PRO A 30 -12.23 9.57 -18.89
N GLY A 31 -12.47 8.33 -19.34
CA GLY A 31 -11.56 7.20 -19.14
C GLY A 31 -11.94 6.25 -18.01
N LEU A 32 -13.04 6.50 -17.28
CA LEU A 32 -13.57 5.50 -16.36
C LEU A 32 -14.31 4.41 -17.13
N ILE A 33 -13.74 3.20 -17.13
CA ILE A 33 -14.34 2.03 -17.78
C ILE A 33 -15.23 1.32 -16.76
N ALA A 34 -16.52 1.22 -17.07
CA ALA A 34 -17.42 0.37 -16.31
C ALA A 34 -17.02 -1.09 -16.57
N VAL A 35 -16.44 -1.74 -15.55
CA VAL A 35 -16.18 -3.18 -15.59
C VAL A 35 -17.48 -3.89 -15.23
N ASP A 36 -17.93 -4.80 -16.09
CA ASP A 36 -19.08 -5.66 -15.78
C ASP A 36 -18.75 -6.51 -14.54
N PRO A 37 -19.54 -6.42 -13.45
CA PRO A 37 -19.27 -7.16 -12.22
C PRO A 37 -19.37 -8.68 -12.38
N ALA A 38 -20.05 -9.18 -13.42
CA ALA A 38 -20.09 -10.61 -13.75
C ALA A 38 -18.87 -11.04 -14.57
N ALA A 39 -18.21 -10.09 -15.24
CA ALA A 39 -16.98 -10.35 -15.95
C ALA A 39 -15.84 -10.41 -14.93
N GLY A 40 -15.34 -11.62 -14.69
CA GLY A 40 -14.24 -11.85 -13.75
C GLY A 40 -12.98 -11.08 -14.14
N PHE A 41 -11.91 -11.23 -13.34
CA PHE A 41 -10.61 -10.57 -13.56
C PHE A 41 -10.04 -10.75 -14.98
N SER A 42 -10.46 -11.80 -15.70
CA SER A 42 -10.09 -12.09 -17.09
C SER A 42 -10.61 -11.11 -18.13
N ALA A 43 -11.63 -10.31 -17.81
CA ALA A 43 -12.25 -9.34 -18.72
C ALA A 43 -11.73 -7.91 -18.53
N TRP A 44 -10.68 -7.73 -17.72
CA TRP A 44 -10.05 -6.43 -17.52
C TRP A 44 -9.40 -5.94 -18.82
N PRO A 45 -9.62 -4.66 -19.22
CA PRO A 45 -9.13 -4.14 -20.48
C PRO A 45 -7.58 -4.07 -20.52
N ALA A 46 -7.04 -4.28 -21.73
CA ALA A 46 -5.61 -4.35 -22.04
C ALA A 46 -4.82 -3.02 -21.92
N PHE A 47 -5.31 -2.05 -21.15
CA PHE A 47 -4.49 -0.94 -20.68
C PHE A 47 -3.47 -1.41 -19.61
N PHE A 48 -3.60 -2.67 -19.17
CA PHE A 48 -2.50 -3.42 -18.61
C PHE A 48 -1.55 -3.82 -19.75
N PRO A 49 -0.27 -3.40 -19.74
CA PRO A 49 0.64 -3.75 -20.82
C PRO A 49 0.67 -5.28 -20.98
N PRO A 50 0.64 -5.81 -22.21
CA PRO A 50 0.72 -7.26 -22.43
C PRO A 50 2.00 -7.77 -21.78
N ALA A 51 1.93 -8.91 -21.09
CA ALA A 51 2.96 -9.42 -20.16
C ALA A 51 4.37 -9.51 -20.77
N GLU A 52 4.46 -9.60 -22.09
CA GLU A 52 5.68 -9.53 -22.91
C GLU A 52 6.46 -8.20 -22.78
N SER A 53 5.81 -7.10 -22.37
CA SER A 53 6.46 -5.81 -22.10
C SER A 53 7.31 -5.80 -20.81
N LEU A 54 7.23 -6.84 -19.98
CA LEU A 54 8.00 -6.97 -18.73
C LEU A 54 9.31 -7.78 -18.93
N THR A 55 9.64 -8.16 -20.17
CA THR A 55 10.78 -9.02 -20.47
C THR A 55 12.09 -8.24 -20.56
N THR A 56 12.59 -7.80 -19.40
CA THR A 56 14.02 -7.71 -19.05
C THR A 56 14.18 -7.18 -17.62
N ALA A 57 13.41 -7.72 -16.68
CA ALA A 57 13.85 -7.68 -15.29
C ALA A 57 14.78 -8.88 -15.10
N PRO A 58 16.05 -8.70 -14.67
CA PRO A 58 16.89 -9.84 -14.31
C PRO A 58 16.11 -10.67 -13.30
N ALA A 59 16.13 -12.01 -13.45
CA ALA A 59 15.41 -12.96 -12.61
C ALA A 59 15.40 -12.46 -11.17
N ALA A 60 14.26 -11.88 -10.77
CA ALA A 60 14.17 -11.09 -9.57
C ALA A 60 14.57 -12.01 -8.42
N ALA A 61 15.65 -11.66 -7.72
CA ALA A 61 16.00 -12.32 -6.48
C ALA A 61 14.72 -12.47 -5.66
N PRO A 62 14.49 -13.63 -5.00
CA PRO A 62 13.24 -13.88 -4.30
C PRO A 62 12.90 -12.65 -3.46
N GLY A 63 11.76 -12.03 -3.75
CA GLY A 63 11.37 -10.77 -3.13
C GLY A 63 11.43 -10.91 -1.62
N LYS A 64 11.91 -9.88 -0.93
CA LYS A 64 11.99 -9.91 0.54
C LYS A 64 10.62 -10.24 1.11
N THR A 65 10.61 -11.14 2.08
CA THR A 65 9.37 -11.44 2.80
C THR A 65 8.90 -10.20 3.56
N LEU A 66 7.59 -10.07 3.79
CA LEU A 66 7.05 -8.94 4.57
C LEU A 66 7.76 -8.78 5.93
N ARG A 67 8.14 -9.90 6.55
CA ARG A 67 8.87 -9.94 7.81
C ARG A 67 10.29 -9.39 7.69
N GLU A 68 10.99 -9.66 6.59
CA GLU A 68 12.34 -9.12 6.34
C GLU A 68 12.29 -7.62 6.08
N MET A 69 11.31 -7.16 5.29
CA MET A 69 11.10 -5.74 5.04
C MET A 69 10.79 -5.00 6.34
N GLU A 70 9.90 -5.57 7.16
CA GLU A 70 9.58 -5.04 8.48
C GLU A 70 10.84 -4.96 9.36
N ARG A 71 11.63 -6.04 9.45
CA ARG A 71 12.87 -6.06 10.25
C ARG A 71 13.82 -4.95 9.82
N GLN A 72 14.08 -4.82 8.52
CA GLN A 72 14.98 -3.80 7.99
C GLN A 72 14.50 -2.38 8.32
N PHE A 73 13.19 -2.14 8.24
CA PHE A 73 12.61 -0.85 8.60
C PHE A 73 12.76 -0.55 10.09
N LEU A 74 12.53 -1.55 10.97
CA LEU A 74 12.73 -1.39 12.41
C LEU A 74 14.20 -1.11 12.75
N GLU A 75 15.14 -1.79 12.10
CA GLU A 75 16.57 -1.58 12.27
C GLU A 75 17.01 -0.20 11.81
N GLN A 76 16.51 0.27 10.67
CA GLN A 76 16.80 1.62 10.18
C GLN A 76 16.37 2.69 11.18
N VAL A 77 15.13 2.63 11.68
CA VAL A 77 14.62 3.61 12.65
C VAL A 77 15.35 3.50 13.99
N LEU A 78 15.78 2.31 14.41
CA LEU A 78 16.61 2.14 15.60
C LEU A 78 17.99 2.79 15.42
N ALA A 79 18.61 2.66 14.24
CA ALA A 79 19.88 3.30 13.93
C ALA A 79 19.75 4.84 13.96
N GLU A 80 18.71 5.39 13.34
CA GLU A 80 18.37 6.82 13.39
C GLU A 80 18.14 7.32 14.82
N CYS A 81 17.59 6.48 15.69
CA CYS A 81 17.37 6.79 17.11
C CYS A 81 18.56 6.40 18.02
N HIS A 82 19.73 6.06 17.47
CA HIS A 82 20.92 5.63 18.23
C HIS A 82 20.64 4.49 19.22
N GLY A 83 19.79 3.54 18.84
CA GLY A 83 19.39 2.40 19.67
C GLY A 83 18.37 2.73 20.76
N ASN A 84 17.89 3.97 20.88
CA ASN A 84 16.87 4.34 21.85
C ASN A 84 15.49 3.77 21.46
N LYS A 85 15.16 2.62 22.03
CA LYS A 85 13.90 1.89 21.78
C LYS A 85 12.64 2.71 22.10
N SER A 86 12.70 3.64 23.06
CA SER A 86 11.56 4.49 23.41
C SER A 86 11.35 5.59 22.37
N ALA A 87 12.43 6.20 21.88
CA ALA A 87 12.37 7.18 20.80
C ALA A 87 11.90 6.54 19.49
N ALA A 88 12.48 5.39 19.11
CA ALA A 88 12.07 4.65 17.91
C ALA A 88 10.59 4.24 17.95
N ALA A 89 10.09 3.80 19.11
CA ALA A 89 8.67 3.47 19.27
C ALA A 89 7.75 4.69 19.06
N LYS A 90 8.15 5.87 19.55
CA LYS A 90 7.43 7.13 19.32
C LYS A 90 7.43 7.50 17.83
N THR A 91 8.58 7.41 17.15
CA THR A 91 8.71 7.69 15.70
C THR A 91 7.82 6.77 14.87
N LEU A 92 7.80 5.47 15.21
CA LEU A 92 6.97 4.45 14.57
C LEU A 92 5.49 4.51 14.98
N LYS A 93 5.08 5.45 15.84
CA LYS A 93 3.72 5.59 16.37
C LYS A 93 3.17 4.28 16.94
N MET A 94 4.00 3.52 17.65
CA MET A 94 3.60 2.27 18.30
C MET A 94 4.08 2.19 19.74
N HIS A 95 3.47 1.30 20.52
CA HIS A 95 3.90 1.08 21.89
C HIS A 95 5.28 0.39 21.96
N ARG A 96 6.15 0.79 22.90
CA ARG A 96 7.50 0.21 23.09
C ARG A 96 7.49 -1.32 23.24
N ARG A 97 6.51 -1.88 23.99
CA ARG A 97 6.35 -3.34 24.16
C ARG A 97 6.05 -4.05 22.82
N THR A 98 5.32 -3.40 21.92
CA THR A 98 5.03 -3.92 20.58
C THR A 98 6.30 -3.93 19.73
N LEU A 99 7.08 -2.84 19.75
CA LEU A 99 8.38 -2.77 19.07
C LEU A 99 9.32 -3.87 19.58
N GLN A 100 9.46 -4.00 20.90
CA GLN A 100 10.30 -5.04 21.51
C GLN A 100 9.86 -6.46 21.13
N ARG A 101 8.55 -6.74 21.07
CA ARG A 101 8.04 -8.04 20.65
C ARG A 101 8.35 -8.33 19.18
N LYS A 102 8.23 -7.32 18.30
CA LYS A 102 8.58 -7.45 16.87
C LYS A 102 10.08 -7.71 16.68
N LEU A 103 10.92 -7.01 17.45
CA LEU A 103 12.38 -7.23 17.47
C LEU A 103 12.74 -8.63 18.00
N ALA A 104 12.12 -9.10 19.07
CA ALA A 104 12.37 -10.43 19.62
C ALA A 104 11.94 -11.57 18.68
N ARG A 105 10.94 -11.32 17.82
CA ARG A 105 10.56 -12.29 16.78
C ARG A 105 11.53 -12.27 15.60
N SER A 106 12.33 -11.23 15.42
CA SER A 106 13.20 -11.07 14.24
C SER A 106 14.69 -11.23 14.53
N ALA A 107 15.08 -11.26 15.82
CA ALA A 107 16.34 -11.82 16.31
C ALA A 107 16.33 -13.35 16.22
#